data_AF-A0A4Z0NQM5-F1
#
_entry.id   AF-A0A4Z0NQM5-F1
#
_cell.length_a   1.000
_cell.length_b   1.000
_cell.length_c   1.000
_cell.angle_alpha   90.00
_cell.angle_beta   90.00
_cell.angle_gamma   90.00
#
_symmetry.space_group_name_H-M   'P 1'
#
loop_
_entity.id
_entity.type
_entity.pdbx_description
1 polymer ?
#
loop_
_entity_poly.entity_id
_entity_poly.type
_entity_poly.pdbx_seq_one_letter_code
_entity_poly.pdbx_strand_id
1 'polypeptide(L)'
;MEDQAKQPLLRGIVGVNLGHLIISILFILFLSSPFLFYAYIKSTNIFPNCLSENCKQHADYRYLVSSGWSAIFSLAATAGCLGTIVSFFLRQTKNDPIYREKANGNTLNANFVFIGLREISLLCFLGIVFGVLMIALFMGGFVKGNLFPDIVDEKSSWIDFNIRVDDWAKTFIWCFLAGFSERLIPSLLDGLVRRVDANNSQTAEPANVEIKANSNDKHPNNK
;
A
#
# COMPACT_ATOMS: atom_id res chain seq x y z
N MET A 1 35.75 19.57 0.93
CA MET A 1 35.27 18.51 1.85
C MET A 1 33.75 18.34 1.80
N GLU A 2 33.06 18.80 0.74
CA GLU A 2 31.59 18.82 0.68
C GLU A 2 30.98 17.67 -0.14
N ASP A 3 31.81 16.82 -0.77
CA ASP A 3 31.36 15.79 -1.71
C ASP A 3 31.02 14.42 -1.09
N GLN A 4 31.28 14.21 0.20
CA GLN A 4 31.07 12.91 0.86
C GLN A 4 29.61 12.70 1.33
N ALA A 5 28.75 13.73 1.30
CA ALA A 5 27.38 13.64 1.81
C ALA A 5 26.35 13.11 0.78
N LYS A 6 26.66 13.09 -0.51
CA LYS A 6 25.69 12.70 -1.57
C LYS A 6 25.72 11.22 -1.98
N GLN A 7 26.75 10.46 -1.58
CA GLN A 7 26.89 9.06 -2.00
C GLN A 7 26.07 7.97 -1.25
N PRO A 8 25.52 8.16 -0.03
CA PRO A 8 24.86 7.05 0.66
C PRO A 8 23.48 6.68 0.09
N LEU A 9 22.82 7.61 -0.60
CA LEU A 9 21.45 7.42 -1.11
C LEU A 9 21.40 6.49 -2.34
N LEU A 10 22.41 6.52 -3.20
CA LEU A 10 22.50 5.65 -4.36
C LEU A 10 22.93 4.22 -4.01
N ARG A 11 23.80 4.02 -3.00
CA ARG A 11 24.23 2.67 -2.59
C ARG A 11 23.12 1.84 -1.94
N GLY A 12 22.16 2.47 -1.25
CA GLY A 12 21.03 1.76 -0.65
C GLY A 12 20.09 1.12 -1.68
N ILE A 13 19.92 1.74 -2.84
CA ILE A 13 19.06 1.25 -3.92
C ILE A 13 19.75 0.13 -4.72
N VAL A 14 21.08 0.16 -4.82
CA VAL A 14 21.88 -0.82 -5.60
C VAL A 14 22.01 -2.18 -4.88
N GLY A 15 21.65 -2.27 -3.60
CA GLY A 15 21.63 -3.55 -2.85
C GLY A 15 20.42 -4.44 -3.16
N VAL A 16 19.41 -3.94 -3.88
CA VAL A 16 18.28 -4.77 -4.31
C VAL A 16 18.77 -5.65 -5.46
N ASN A 17 18.75 -6.96 -5.25
CA ASN A 17 19.15 -7.94 -6.25
C ASN A 17 18.33 -7.72 -7.52
N LEU A 18 18.96 -7.28 -8.62
CA LEU A 18 18.29 -6.88 -9.87
C LEU A 18 17.29 -7.93 -10.35
N GLY A 19 17.59 -9.22 -10.11
CA GLY A 19 16.69 -10.33 -10.40
C GLY A 19 15.34 -10.28 -9.68
N HIS A 20 15.27 -9.81 -8.43
CA HIS A 20 14.01 -9.67 -7.69
C HIS A 20 13.13 -8.57 -8.23
N LEU A 21 13.74 -7.47 -8.63
CA LEU A 21 13.04 -6.37 -9.27
C LEU A 21 12.42 -6.84 -10.60
N ILE A 22 13.18 -7.59 -11.40
CA ILE A 22 12.69 -8.18 -12.66
C ILE A 22 11.52 -9.14 -12.39
N ILE A 23 11.65 -10.07 -11.44
CA ILE A 23 10.57 -11.02 -11.11
C ILE A 23 9.31 -10.30 -10.65
N SER A 24 9.46 -9.27 -9.82
CA SER A 24 8.31 -8.48 -9.32
C SER A 24 7.62 -7.70 -10.45
N ILE A 25 8.40 -7.12 -11.37
CA ILE A 25 7.84 -6.45 -12.57
C ILE A 25 7.09 -7.47 -13.44
N LEU A 26 7.68 -8.64 -13.70
CA LEU A 26 7.01 -9.69 -14.49
C LEU A 26 5.71 -10.15 -13.83
N PHE A 27 5.68 -10.27 -12.51
CA PHE A 27 4.47 -10.62 -11.76
C PHE A 27 3.39 -9.52 -11.89
N ILE A 28 3.76 -8.24 -11.79
CA ILE A 28 2.83 -7.12 -11.97
C ILE A 28 2.28 -7.08 -13.41
N LEU A 29 3.14 -7.31 -14.41
CA LEU A 29 2.72 -7.38 -15.82
C LEU A 29 1.77 -8.56 -16.05
N PHE A 30 2.04 -9.71 -15.45
CA PHE A 30 1.14 -10.86 -15.51
C PHE A 30 -0.22 -10.53 -14.87
N LEU A 31 -0.21 -9.90 -13.70
CA LEU A 31 -1.42 -9.55 -12.96
C LEU A 31 -2.28 -8.50 -13.69
N SER A 32 -1.64 -7.56 -14.41
CA SER A 32 -2.31 -6.50 -15.19
C SER A 32 -2.70 -6.92 -16.61
N SER A 33 -2.29 -8.11 -17.06
CA SER A 33 -2.55 -8.60 -18.42
C SER A 33 -4.03 -8.60 -18.82
N PRO A 34 -4.98 -9.09 -17.99
CA PRO A 34 -6.41 -9.04 -18.33
C PRO A 34 -6.93 -7.60 -18.55
N PHE A 35 -6.48 -6.65 -17.72
CA PHE A 35 -6.83 -5.25 -17.88
C PHE A 35 -6.27 -4.64 -19.16
N LEU A 36 -4.99 -4.88 -19.47
CA LEU A 36 -4.35 -4.39 -20.71
C LEU A 36 -5.02 -4.99 -21.95
N PHE A 37 -5.38 -6.27 -21.90
CA PHE A 37 -6.10 -6.94 -22.98
C PHE A 37 -7.49 -6.33 -23.21
N TYR A 38 -8.26 -6.09 -22.15
CA TYR A 38 -9.54 -5.41 -22.25
C TYR A 38 -9.42 -3.98 -22.79
N ALA A 39 -8.43 -3.21 -22.30
CA ALA A 39 -8.15 -1.87 -22.79
C ALA A 39 -7.78 -1.87 -24.28
N TYR A 40 -7.00 -2.86 -24.73
CA TYR A 40 -6.64 -3.03 -26.14
C TYR A 40 -7.87 -3.34 -27.02
N ILE A 41 -8.74 -4.26 -26.61
CA ILE A 41 -9.99 -4.56 -27.32
C ILE A 41 -10.87 -3.31 -27.42
N LYS A 42 -11.01 -2.57 -26.32
CA LYS A 42 -11.82 -1.34 -26.27
C LYS A 42 -11.22 -0.24 -27.15
N SER A 43 -9.90 -0.10 -27.16
CA SER A 43 -9.19 0.91 -27.97
C SER A 43 -9.27 0.66 -29.47
N THR A 44 -9.32 -0.60 -29.89
CA THR A 44 -9.35 -0.97 -31.31
C THR A 44 -10.76 -0.89 -31.92
N ASN A 45 -11.78 -0.56 -31.11
CA ASN A 45 -13.18 -0.52 -31.54
C ASN A 45 -13.60 -1.78 -32.31
N ILE A 46 -13.06 -2.96 -31.96
CA ILE A 46 -13.40 -4.24 -32.62
C ILE A 46 -14.90 -4.54 -32.49
N PHE A 47 -15.56 -3.98 -31.46
CA PHE A 47 -17.00 -4.05 -31.24
C PHE A 47 -17.65 -2.67 -31.33
N PRO A 48 -17.67 -2.03 -32.52
CA PRO A 48 -17.95 -0.60 -32.62
C PRO A 48 -19.41 -0.24 -32.32
N ASN A 49 -20.35 -1.20 -32.21
CA ASN A 49 -21.79 -0.90 -32.19
C ASN A 49 -22.68 -1.81 -31.33
N CYS A 50 -22.14 -2.60 -30.39
CA CYS A 50 -22.98 -3.46 -29.52
C CYS A 50 -23.70 -2.73 -28.37
N LEU A 51 -23.70 -1.39 -28.36
CA LEU A 51 -24.40 -0.56 -27.36
C LEU A 51 -25.90 -0.36 -27.65
N SER A 52 -26.40 -0.83 -28.80
CA SER A 52 -27.84 -0.85 -29.08
C SER A 52 -28.54 -1.93 -28.25
N GLU A 53 -29.72 -1.64 -27.70
CA GLU A 53 -30.51 -2.56 -26.85
C GLU A 53 -30.73 -3.95 -27.47
N ASN A 54 -30.74 -4.03 -28.81
CA ASN A 54 -30.90 -5.29 -29.55
C ASN A 54 -29.68 -6.22 -29.47
N CYS A 55 -28.51 -5.76 -29.00
CA CYS A 55 -27.29 -6.57 -28.92
C CYS A 55 -27.19 -7.45 -27.67
N LYS A 56 -28.09 -7.30 -26.69
CA LYS A 56 -28.05 -8.07 -25.42
C LYS A 56 -28.19 -9.59 -25.61
N GLN A 57 -28.73 -10.04 -26.75
CA GLN A 57 -28.89 -11.46 -27.07
C GLN A 57 -27.70 -12.13 -27.76
N HIS A 58 -26.73 -11.36 -28.28
CA HIS A 58 -25.59 -11.94 -28.98
C HIS A 58 -24.53 -12.48 -28.01
N ALA A 59 -23.91 -13.62 -28.38
CA ALA A 59 -22.86 -14.25 -27.57
C ALA A 59 -21.66 -13.30 -27.32
N ASP A 60 -21.36 -12.43 -28.29
CA ASP A 60 -20.26 -11.47 -28.24
C ASP A 60 -20.38 -10.49 -27.06
N TYR A 61 -21.61 -10.09 -26.71
CA TYR A 61 -21.86 -9.20 -25.57
C TYR A 61 -21.45 -9.86 -24.24
N ARG A 62 -21.71 -11.17 -24.08
CA ARG A 62 -21.35 -11.90 -22.85
C ARG A 62 -19.84 -11.99 -22.65
N TYR A 63 -19.08 -12.18 -23.73
CA TYR A 63 -17.62 -12.16 -23.68
C TYR A 63 -17.08 -10.78 -23.29
N LEU A 64 -17.68 -9.70 -23.83
CA LEU A 64 -17.30 -8.33 -23.47
C LEU A 64 -17.55 -8.06 -21.99
N VAL A 65 -18.71 -8.44 -21.46
CA VAL A 65 -19.04 -8.29 -20.04
C VAL A 65 -18.06 -9.08 -19.15
N SER A 66 -17.84 -10.36 -19.45
CA SER A 66 -16.88 -11.19 -18.70
C SER A 66 -15.46 -10.62 -18.72
N SER A 67 -15.00 -10.13 -19.88
CA SER A 67 -13.69 -9.47 -19.99
C SER A 67 -13.62 -8.16 -19.20
N GLY A 68 -14.72 -7.40 -19.13
CA GLY A 68 -14.83 -6.19 -18.30
C GLY A 68 -14.68 -6.50 -16.81
N TRP A 69 -15.38 -7.51 -16.31
CA TRP A 69 -15.23 -7.97 -14.91
C TRP A 69 -13.82 -8.43 -14.60
N SER A 70 -13.23 -9.26 -15.48
CA SER A 70 -11.85 -9.72 -15.34
C SER A 70 -10.86 -8.55 -15.31
N ALA A 71 -11.07 -7.54 -16.15
CA ALA A 71 -10.25 -6.33 -16.19
C ALA A 71 -10.34 -5.50 -14.90
N ILE A 72 -11.51 -5.37 -14.29
CA ILE A 72 -11.68 -4.69 -12.99
C ILE A 72 -10.91 -5.42 -11.89
N PHE A 73 -11.10 -6.73 -11.75
CA PHE A 73 -10.44 -7.50 -10.71
C PHE A 73 -8.92 -7.49 -10.89
N SER A 74 -8.45 -7.60 -12.13
CA SER A 74 -7.04 -7.45 -12.49
C SER A 74 -6.50 -6.07 -12.11
N LEU A 75 -7.22 -4.99 -12.45
CA LEU A 75 -6.82 -3.63 -12.12
C LEU A 75 -6.74 -3.42 -10.60
N ALA A 76 -7.73 -3.89 -9.84
CA ALA A 76 -7.73 -3.80 -8.39
C ALA A 76 -6.61 -4.60 -7.74
N ALA A 77 -6.37 -5.82 -8.22
CA ALA A 77 -5.29 -6.66 -7.76
C ALA A 77 -3.94 -5.98 -8.02
N THR A 78 -3.73 -5.43 -9.22
CA THR A 78 -2.51 -4.69 -9.58
C THR A 78 -2.36 -3.43 -8.74
N ALA A 79 -3.40 -2.61 -8.60
CA ALA A 79 -3.35 -1.38 -7.82
C ALA A 79 -3.06 -1.65 -6.34
N GLY A 80 -3.74 -2.65 -5.74
CA GLY A 80 -3.50 -3.06 -4.36
C GLY A 80 -2.09 -3.60 -4.13
N CYS A 81 -1.58 -4.42 -5.06
CA CYS A 81 -0.19 -4.91 -5.05
C CYS A 81 0.82 -3.75 -5.18
N LEU A 82 0.58 -2.77 -6.06
CA LEU A 82 1.43 -1.58 -6.17
C LEU A 82 1.42 -0.76 -4.88
N GLY A 83 0.26 -0.62 -4.24
CA GLY A 83 0.12 0.08 -2.95
C GLY A 83 0.97 -0.55 -1.85
N THR A 84 0.94 -1.88 -1.70
CA THR A 84 1.76 -2.58 -0.71
C THR A 84 3.25 -2.48 -1.04
N ILE A 85 3.63 -2.62 -2.30
CA ILE A 85 5.03 -2.48 -2.74
C ILE A 85 5.57 -1.07 -2.42
N VAL A 86 4.83 -0.02 -2.75
CA VAL A 86 5.23 1.36 -2.42
C VAL A 86 5.34 1.55 -0.91
N SER A 87 4.36 1.06 -0.14
CA SER A 87 4.39 1.10 1.32
C SER A 87 5.63 0.40 1.90
N PHE A 88 6.01 -0.74 1.32
CA PHE A 88 7.21 -1.49 1.69
C PHE A 88 8.51 -0.73 1.36
N PHE A 89 8.62 -0.12 0.18
CA PHE A 89 9.80 0.67 -0.16
C PHE A 89 9.96 1.91 0.73
N LEU A 90 8.87 2.61 1.04
CA LEU A 90 8.87 3.74 1.97
C LEU A 90 9.24 3.32 3.40
N ARG A 91 9.04 2.05 3.78
CA ARG A 91 9.56 1.51 5.04
C ARG A 91 11.08 1.39 4.98
N GLN A 92 11.60 0.75 3.94
CA GLN A 92 13.03 0.44 3.85
C GLN A 92 13.88 1.72 3.92
N THR A 93 13.37 2.83 3.39
CA THR A 93 14.05 4.12 3.44
C THR A 93 14.06 4.77 4.84
N LYS A 94 13.18 4.36 5.77
CA LYS A 94 12.98 5.03 7.06
C LYS A 94 13.85 4.49 8.22
N ASN A 95 14.96 3.82 7.94
CA ASN A 95 16.00 3.47 8.92
C ASN A 95 15.58 2.49 10.04
N ASP A 96 15.21 1.26 9.70
CA ASP A 96 15.25 0.17 10.69
C ASP A 96 16.72 -0.31 10.87
N PRO A 97 17.37 -0.08 12.03
CA PRO A 97 18.78 -0.40 12.25
C PRO A 97 19.10 -1.90 12.10
N ILE A 98 18.09 -2.75 12.27
CA ILE A 98 18.16 -4.21 12.11
C ILE A 98 18.56 -4.60 10.68
N TYR A 99 18.11 -3.87 9.65
CA TYR A 99 18.48 -4.16 8.26
C TYR A 99 19.90 -3.67 7.94
N ARG A 100 20.35 -2.60 8.61
CA ARG A 100 21.68 -2.00 8.41
C ARG A 100 22.80 -2.88 8.98
N GLU A 101 22.54 -3.58 10.09
CA GLU A 101 23.49 -4.54 10.67
C GLU A 101 23.61 -5.81 9.81
N LYS A 102 22.49 -6.31 9.26
CA LYS A 102 22.46 -7.49 8.39
C LYS A 102 23.14 -7.28 7.02
N ALA A 103 23.18 -6.04 6.53
CA ALA A 103 23.81 -5.69 5.25
C ALA A 103 25.35 -5.60 5.30
N ASN A 104 25.93 -5.44 6.49
CA ASN A 104 27.40 -5.35 6.67
C ASN A 104 28.08 -6.72 6.84
N GLY A 105 27.32 -7.81 7.00
CA GLY A 105 27.86 -9.17 6.98
C GLY A 105 28.10 -9.62 5.54
N ASN A 106 29.37 -9.72 5.13
CA ASN A 106 29.83 -10.13 3.78
C ASN A 106 29.41 -11.55 3.32
N THR A 107 28.53 -12.23 4.03
CA THR A 107 27.97 -13.52 3.61
C THR A 107 26.68 -13.29 2.84
N LEU A 108 26.84 -13.02 1.53
CA LEU A 108 25.82 -13.14 0.48
C LEU A 108 25.30 -14.59 0.43
N ASN A 109 24.53 -14.99 1.43
CA ASN A 109 23.98 -16.32 1.53
C ASN A 109 22.69 -16.34 0.70
N ALA A 110 22.55 -17.30 -0.21
CA ALA A 110 21.34 -17.51 -1.02
C ALA A 110 20.06 -17.57 -0.18
N ASN A 111 20.16 -17.96 1.09
CA ASN A 111 19.05 -17.96 2.04
C ASN A 111 18.45 -16.57 2.31
N PHE A 112 19.23 -15.48 2.23
CA PHE A 112 18.71 -14.12 2.41
C PHE A 112 17.78 -13.70 1.26
N VAL A 113 18.13 -14.12 0.04
CA VAL A 113 17.37 -13.92 -1.21
C VAL A 113 16.01 -14.64 -1.13
N PHE A 114 15.99 -15.89 -0.65
CA PHE A 114 14.75 -16.66 -0.50
C PHE A 114 13.82 -16.10 0.58
N ILE A 115 14.36 -15.59 1.69
CA ILE A 115 13.55 -14.99 2.76
C ILE A 115 12.86 -13.72 2.25
N GLY A 116 13.58 -12.86 1.51
CA GLY A 116 13.01 -11.63 0.95
C GLY A 116 11.89 -11.87 -0.07
N LEU A 117 12.03 -12.88 -0.94
CA LEU A 117 11.00 -13.24 -1.92
C LEU A 117 9.70 -13.72 -1.27
N ARG A 118 9.79 -14.51 -0.19
CA ARG A 118 8.62 -14.99 0.53
C ARG A 118 7.85 -13.83 1.18
N GLU A 119 8.56 -12.90 1.80
CA GLU A 119 7.95 -11.72 2.42
C GLU A 119 7.26 -10.82 1.38
N ILE A 120 7.93 -10.50 0.27
CA ILE A 120 7.34 -9.68 -0.81
C ILE A 120 6.11 -10.37 -1.40
N SER A 121 6.17 -11.69 -1.61
CA SER A 121 5.03 -12.43 -2.18
C SER A 121 3.81 -12.39 -1.26
N LEU A 122 4.00 -12.52 0.06
CA LEU A 122 2.94 -12.40 1.05
C LEU A 122 2.34 -10.98 1.10
N LEU A 123 3.20 -9.95 1.03
CA LEU A 123 2.78 -8.55 0.97
C LEU A 123 1.97 -8.25 -0.30
N CYS A 124 2.40 -8.76 -1.46
CA CYS A 124 1.66 -8.63 -2.70
C CYS A 124 0.30 -9.33 -2.61
N PHE A 125 0.24 -10.54 -2.04
CA PHE A 125 -1.01 -11.28 -1.84
C PHE A 125 -1.99 -10.51 -0.96
N LEU A 126 -1.50 -9.95 0.14
CA LEU A 126 -2.29 -9.12 1.05
C LEU A 126 -2.84 -7.86 0.34
N GLY A 127 -2.02 -7.21 -0.47
CA GLY A 127 -2.43 -6.07 -1.30
C GLY A 127 -3.52 -6.43 -2.31
N ILE A 128 -3.42 -7.61 -2.94
CA ILE A 128 -4.47 -8.13 -3.82
C ILE A 128 -5.77 -8.34 -3.05
N VAL A 129 -5.71 -8.97 -1.87
CA VAL A 129 -6.90 -9.20 -1.03
C VAL A 129 -7.58 -7.88 -0.65
N PHE A 130 -6.82 -6.87 -0.20
CA PHE A 130 -7.39 -5.56 0.11
C PHE A 130 -7.96 -4.85 -1.11
N GLY A 131 -7.29 -4.93 -2.27
CA GLY A 131 -7.81 -4.39 -3.52
C GLY A 131 -9.15 -5.00 -3.92
N VAL A 132 -9.27 -6.33 -3.84
CA VAL A 132 -10.51 -7.08 -4.14
C VAL A 132 -11.62 -6.76 -3.14
N LEU A 133 -11.30 -6.71 -1.83
CA LEU A 133 -12.26 -6.32 -0.80
C LEU A 133 -12.78 -4.90 -1.02
N MET A 134 -11.92 -3.97 -1.45
CA MET A 134 -12.32 -2.60 -1.75
C MET A 134 -13.31 -2.53 -2.91
N ILE A 135 -13.11 -3.37 -3.93
CA ILE A 135 -14.08 -3.50 -5.03
C ILE A 135 -15.40 -4.09 -4.54
N ALA A 136 -15.37 -5.15 -3.73
CA ALA A 136 -16.58 -5.73 -3.17
C ALA A 136 -17.39 -4.70 -2.35
N LEU A 137 -16.70 -3.80 -1.65
CA LEU A 137 -17.31 -2.71 -0.88
C LEU A 137 -18.02 -1.70 -1.80
N PHE A 138 -17.43 -1.33 -2.93
CA PHE A 138 -18.06 -0.46 -3.93
C PHE A 138 -19.23 -1.14 -4.63
N MET A 139 -19.07 -2.40 -5.04
CA MET A 139 -20.13 -3.18 -5.68
C MET A 139 -21.31 -3.44 -4.75
N GLY A 140 -21.07 -3.60 -3.44
CA GLY A 140 -22.12 -3.72 -2.43
C GLY A 140 -22.86 -2.41 -2.17
N GLY A 141 -22.43 -1.29 -2.76
CA GLY A 141 -23.04 0.02 -2.54
C GLY A 141 -22.86 0.55 -1.12
N PHE A 142 -21.92 0.00 -0.34
CA PHE A 142 -21.64 0.43 1.03
C PHE A 142 -21.09 1.86 1.09
N VAL A 143 -20.43 2.30 0.02
CA VAL A 143 -19.85 3.63 -0.12
C VAL A 143 -20.26 4.20 -1.47
N LYS A 144 -20.91 5.37 -1.46
CA LYS A 144 -21.43 6.08 -2.64
C LYS A 144 -21.03 7.56 -2.63
N GLY A 145 -20.96 8.16 -3.80
CA GLY A 145 -20.69 9.60 -3.99
C GLY A 145 -19.72 9.88 -5.14
N ASN A 146 -19.60 11.13 -5.56
CA ASN A 146 -18.79 11.52 -6.74
C ASN A 146 -17.30 11.15 -6.67
N LEU A 147 -16.77 10.98 -5.45
CA LEU A 147 -15.37 10.59 -5.22
C LEU A 147 -15.14 9.07 -5.28
N PHE A 148 -16.21 8.28 -5.26
CA PHE A 148 -16.15 6.83 -5.27
C PHE A 148 -16.51 6.31 -6.66
N PRO A 149 -15.93 5.17 -7.07
CA PRO A 149 -16.27 4.57 -8.36
C PRO A 149 -17.70 4.05 -8.32
N ASP A 150 -18.47 4.41 -9.34
CA ASP A 150 -19.81 3.87 -9.55
C ASP A 150 -19.73 2.71 -10.56
N ILE A 151 -19.61 1.49 -10.03
CA ILE A 151 -19.31 0.28 -10.82
C ILE A 151 -20.61 -0.40 -11.29
N VAL A 152 -21.68 -0.28 -10.51
CA VAL A 152 -22.97 -0.93 -10.73
C VAL A 152 -24.05 0.14 -10.70
N ASP A 153 -24.63 0.43 -11.85
CA ASP A 153 -25.75 1.36 -11.95
C ASP A 153 -26.98 0.74 -11.26
N GLU A 154 -27.73 1.54 -10.49
CA GLU A 154 -28.79 1.06 -9.58
C GLU A 154 -29.92 0.31 -10.31
N LYS A 155 -30.01 0.49 -11.63
CA LYS A 155 -31.00 -0.15 -12.50
C LYS A 155 -30.43 -1.30 -13.34
N SER A 156 -29.12 -1.53 -13.27
CA SER A 156 -28.42 -2.47 -14.14
C SER A 156 -28.27 -3.84 -13.47
N SER A 157 -28.55 -4.89 -14.25
CA SER A 157 -28.21 -6.26 -13.85
C SER A 157 -26.69 -6.44 -13.92
N TRP A 158 -26.14 -7.46 -13.26
CA TRP A 158 -24.71 -7.85 -13.37
C TRP A 158 -24.21 -8.05 -14.81
N ILE A 159 -25.17 -8.24 -15.72
CA ILE A 159 -24.98 -8.43 -17.15
C ILE A 159 -24.79 -7.10 -17.89
N ASP A 160 -25.31 -5.99 -17.35
CA ASP A 160 -25.26 -4.68 -17.99
C ASP A 160 -24.12 -3.84 -17.40
N PHE A 161 -22.96 -4.00 -18.04
CA PHE A 161 -21.69 -3.49 -17.58
C PHE A 161 -21.23 -2.30 -18.42
N ASN A 162 -21.36 -1.10 -17.88
CA ASN A 162 -20.90 0.13 -18.54
C ASN A 162 -20.13 1.02 -17.56
N ILE A 163 -18.82 0.81 -17.47
CA ILE A 163 -17.94 1.62 -16.62
C ILE A 163 -17.37 2.79 -17.40
N ARG A 164 -17.57 3.99 -16.85
CA ARG A 164 -17.01 5.22 -17.36
C ARG A 164 -15.51 5.34 -17.06
N VAL A 165 -14.80 6.10 -17.87
CA VAL A 165 -13.34 6.28 -17.73
C VAL A 165 -12.97 6.85 -16.36
N ASP A 166 -13.79 7.74 -15.80
CA ASP A 166 -13.55 8.30 -14.47
C ASP A 166 -13.65 7.27 -13.35
N ASP A 167 -14.56 6.30 -13.46
CA ASP A 167 -14.72 5.25 -12.45
C ASP A 167 -13.57 4.23 -12.48
N TRP A 168 -12.95 3.99 -13.65
CA TRP A 168 -11.70 3.22 -13.74
C TRP A 168 -10.57 3.87 -12.94
N ALA A 169 -10.40 5.19 -13.08
CA ALA A 169 -9.36 5.93 -12.36
C ALA A 169 -9.63 5.97 -10.84
N LYS A 170 -10.88 6.23 -10.43
CA LYS A 170 -11.28 6.18 -9.02
C LYS A 170 -11.02 4.79 -8.42
N THR A 171 -11.38 3.72 -9.13
CA THR A 171 -11.13 2.34 -8.71
C THR A 171 -9.65 2.08 -8.49
N PHE A 172 -8.81 2.48 -9.45
CA PHE A 172 -7.36 2.34 -9.32
C PHE A 172 -6.81 3.05 -8.08
N ILE A 173 -7.19 4.32 -7.85
CA ILE A 173 -6.71 5.11 -6.71
C ILE A 173 -7.14 4.48 -5.38
N TRP A 174 -8.40 4.07 -5.26
CA TRP A 174 -8.92 3.49 -4.03
C TRP A 174 -8.35 2.11 -3.72
N CYS A 175 -8.20 1.24 -4.72
CA CYS A 175 -7.54 -0.06 -4.53
C CYS A 175 -6.06 0.10 -4.19
N PHE A 176 -5.37 1.08 -4.80
CA PHE A 176 -4.01 1.43 -4.45
C PHE A 176 -3.91 1.88 -2.98
N LEU A 177 -4.80 2.78 -2.56
CA LEU A 177 -4.82 3.28 -1.19
C LEU A 177 -5.14 2.18 -0.18
N ALA A 178 -6.05 1.26 -0.52
CA ALA A 178 -6.36 0.08 0.29
C ALA A 178 -5.13 -0.80 0.49
N GLY A 179 -4.40 -1.12 -0.58
CA GLY A 179 -3.13 -1.85 -0.48
C GLY A 179 -2.06 -1.08 0.31
N PHE A 180 -1.97 0.23 0.13
CA PHE A 180 -1.05 1.09 0.87
C PHE A 180 -1.36 1.11 2.38
N SER A 181 -2.64 0.96 2.76
CA SER A 181 -3.14 1.13 4.12
C SER A 181 -2.77 0.02 5.11
N GLU A 182 -2.25 -1.12 4.65
CA GLU A 182 -1.74 -2.22 5.51
C GLU A 182 -0.94 -1.68 6.70
N ARG A 183 -0.16 -0.62 6.48
CA ARG A 183 0.72 -0.01 7.46
C ARG A 183 0.18 1.26 8.13
N LEU A 184 -0.82 1.91 7.56
CA LEU A 184 -1.41 3.11 8.18
C LEU A 184 -2.04 2.72 9.51
N ILE A 185 -2.69 1.56 9.58
CA ILE A 185 -3.40 1.14 10.79
C ILE A 185 -2.44 0.87 11.97
N PRO A 186 -1.40 0.01 11.85
CA PRO A 186 -0.51 -0.27 12.98
C PRO A 186 0.32 0.94 13.40
N SER A 187 0.84 1.72 12.44
CA SER A 187 1.72 2.86 12.76
C SER A 187 0.97 4.03 13.40
N LEU A 188 -0.30 4.25 13.03
CA LEU A 188 -1.16 5.21 13.72
C LEU A 188 -1.49 4.74 15.14
N LEU A 189 -1.73 3.44 15.32
CA LEU A 189 -2.00 2.87 16.64
C LEU A 189 -0.79 3.00 17.58
N ASP A 190 0.39 2.58 17.14
CA ASP A 190 1.64 2.68 17.93
C ASP A 190 1.98 4.13 18.27
N GLY A 191 1.74 5.04 17.33
CA GLY A 191 1.91 6.48 17.54
C GLY A 191 0.92 7.04 18.56
N LEU A 192 -0.32 6.57 18.56
CA LEU A 192 -1.34 6.97 19.52
C LEU A 192 -1.03 6.43 20.92
N VAL A 193 -0.68 5.15 21.03
CA VAL A 193 -0.28 4.50 22.30
C VAL A 193 0.90 5.27 22.93
N ARG A 194 1.95 5.55 22.15
CA ARG A 194 3.10 6.34 22.65
C ARG A 194 2.73 7.74 23.13
N ARG A 195 1.76 8.41 22.48
CA ARG A 195 1.28 9.74 22.90
C ARG A 195 0.46 9.67 24.18
N VAL A 196 -0.36 8.63 24.33
CA VAL A 196 -1.11 8.36 25.56
C VAL A 196 -0.15 8.09 26.72
N ASP A 197 0.87 7.24 26.51
CA ASP A 197 1.88 6.94 27.54
C ASP A 197 2.71 8.18 27.94
N ALA A 198 3.09 9.01 26.96
CA ALA A 198 3.81 10.25 27.21
C ALA A 198 2.99 11.26 28.03
N ASN A 199 1.69 11.39 27.73
CA ASN A 199 0.78 12.25 28.49
C ASN A 199 0.54 11.73 29.92
N ASN A 200 0.41 10.41 30.10
CA ASN A 200 0.24 9.81 31.43
C ASN A 200 1.48 9.99 32.31
N SER A 201 2.68 9.93 31.72
CA SER A 201 3.95 10.10 32.44
C SER A 201 4.18 11.53 32.94
N GLN A 202 3.62 12.54 32.26
CA GLN A 202 3.69 13.95 32.70
C GLN A 202 2.71 14.28 33.84
N THR A 203 1.67 13.46 34.03
CA THR A 203 0.71 13.65 35.12
C THR A 203 1.17 12.98 36.43
N ALA A 204 2.28 12.23 36.38
CA ALA A 204 2.86 11.49 37.49
C ALA A 204 4.14 12.14 38.07
N GLU A 205 4.35 13.44 37.85
CA GLU A 205 5.41 14.17 38.57
C GLU A 205 4.97 14.38 40.04
N PRO A 206 5.73 13.86 41.01
CA PRO A 206 5.29 13.76 42.40
C PRO A 206 5.23 15.14 43.06
N ALA A 207 4.07 15.47 43.63
CA ALA A 207 3.91 16.49 44.65
C ALA A 207 4.63 16.10 45.94
N ASN A 208 5.96 15.97 45.92
CA ASN A 208 6.79 15.90 47.11
C ASN A 208 8.27 16.07 46.77
N VAL A 209 8.82 17.29 46.83
CA VAL A 209 10.12 17.64 47.43
C VAL A 209 10.31 19.16 47.26
N GLU A 210 10.11 19.92 48.34
CA GLU A 210 11.10 20.89 48.86
C GLU A 210 10.59 21.56 50.15
N ILE A 211 11.02 21.04 51.31
CA ILE A 211 11.23 21.88 52.50
C ILE A 211 12.73 21.89 52.74
N LYS A 212 13.41 22.88 52.18
CA LYS A 212 14.75 23.31 52.61
C LYS A 212 14.61 24.05 53.94
N ALA A 213 14.82 23.35 55.04
CA ALA A 213 15.12 23.99 56.32
C ALA A 213 16.64 24.19 56.42
N ASN A 214 17.03 25.41 56.08
CA ASN A 214 18.33 26.04 56.27
C ASN A 214 18.71 26.04 57.76
N SER A 215 19.79 25.35 58.17
CA SER A 215 20.47 25.64 59.43
C SER A 215 21.92 26.00 59.16
N ASN A 216 22.16 27.31 59.12
CA ASN A 216 23.44 27.91 59.48
C ASN A 216 23.92 27.30 60.80
N ASP A 217 25.13 26.74 60.83
CA ASP A 217 25.90 26.77 62.06
C ASP A 217 27.36 27.19 61.81
N LYS A 218 27.63 28.40 62.32
CA LYS A 218 28.94 28.98 62.58
C LYS A 218 29.65 28.11 63.62
N HIS A 219 30.93 27.80 63.41
CA HIS A 219 31.96 28.31 64.31
C HIS A 219 33.38 28.09 63.76
N PRO A 220 34.21 29.14 63.66
CA PRO A 220 35.65 29.00 63.75
C PRO A 220 36.05 29.10 65.23
N ASN A 221 36.84 28.17 65.76
CA ASN A 221 37.94 28.54 66.66
C ASN A 221 38.78 27.37 67.20
N ASN A 222 40.09 27.65 67.15
CA ASN A 222 41.12 27.45 68.16
C ASN A 222 41.98 26.17 68.22
N LYS A 223 43.28 26.50 68.11
CA LYS A 223 44.51 25.88 68.62
C LYS A 223 45.11 24.70 67.86
#